data_AF-A0A023FRV6-F1
#
_entry.id   AF-A0A023FRV6-F1
#
_cell.length_a   1.000
_cell.length_b   1.000
_cell.length_c   1.000
_cell.angle_alpha   90.00
_cell.angle_beta   90.00
_cell.angle_gamma   90.00
#
_symmetry.space_group_name_H-M   'P 1'
#
loop_
_entity.id
_entity.type
_entity.pdbx_description
1 polymer ?
#
loop_
_entity_poly.entity_id
_entity_poly.type
_entity_poly.pdbx_seq_one_letter_code
_entity_poly.pdbx_strand_id
1 'polypeptide(L)'
;RRKFMLVLAVAICSVAVATSKKKPASAGPLRISDLTDLKERLYIRWRNYNTTTRNRCHSATKLSGSGNRFVYTLLFHPPRYEHMKRYDTHLTTLAIGQQEENAAKYKFGPGYPEVVRKLIYSNPKEGCFILGEDLDDLTQPKIGCQLVQTDSTVDFPVPAGCKRAFRENCFGNKTALYRKDCKDIPDIIR
;
A
#
# COMPACT_ATOMS: atom_id res chain seq x y z
N ARG A 1 64.48 46.68 6.78
CA ARG A 1 64.53 45.23 6.43
C ARG A 1 63.10 44.69 6.52
N ARG A 2 62.57 44.16 5.40
CA ARG A 2 61.15 43.76 5.20
C ARG A 2 60.76 42.59 6.11
N LYS A 3 59.63 42.70 6.82
CA LYS A 3 58.95 41.56 7.46
C LYS A 3 57.93 41.00 6.46
N PHE A 4 58.24 39.88 5.84
CA PHE A 4 57.26 39.10 5.07
C PHE A 4 56.55 38.16 6.05
N MET A 5 55.27 38.42 6.33
CA MET A 5 54.38 37.45 6.96
C MET A 5 53.97 36.42 5.91
N LEU A 6 54.35 35.15 6.10
CA LEU A 6 53.72 34.03 5.41
C LEU A 6 52.38 33.73 6.09
N VAL A 7 51.28 33.91 5.37
CA VAL A 7 49.96 33.42 5.78
C VAL A 7 49.81 32.00 5.24
N LEU A 8 49.83 31.01 6.14
CA LEU A 8 49.52 29.62 5.81
C LEU A 8 48.00 29.50 5.65
N ALA A 9 47.51 29.32 4.43
CA ALA A 9 46.10 29.02 4.18
C ALA A 9 45.83 27.54 4.52
N VAL A 10 45.15 27.29 5.65
CA VAL A 10 44.68 25.95 6.02
C VAL A 10 43.43 25.65 5.20
N ALA A 11 43.56 24.79 4.20
CA ALA A 11 42.43 24.26 3.44
C ALA A 11 41.68 23.23 4.32
N ILE A 12 40.49 23.61 4.80
CA ILE A 12 39.60 22.71 5.53
C ILE A 12 38.82 21.89 4.50
N CYS A 13 39.25 20.65 4.27
CA CYS A 13 38.48 19.68 3.52
C CYS A 13 37.23 19.28 4.32
N SER A 14 36.10 19.91 4.01
CA SER A 14 34.79 19.53 4.53
C SER A 14 34.41 18.14 4.01
N VAL A 15 34.63 17.10 4.81
CA VAL A 15 34.03 15.78 4.56
C VAL A 15 32.52 15.90 4.77
N ALA A 16 31.77 15.93 3.67
CA ALA A 16 30.32 15.78 3.71
C ALA A 16 29.99 14.35 4.15
N VAL A 17 29.62 14.19 5.42
CA VAL A 17 29.09 12.92 5.93
C VAL A 17 27.71 12.71 5.28
N ALA A 18 27.64 11.77 4.34
CA ALA A 18 26.38 11.33 3.77
C ALA A 18 25.57 10.61 4.85
N THR A 19 24.65 11.31 5.51
CA THR A 19 23.67 10.68 6.40
C THR A 19 22.69 9.89 5.55
N SER A 20 22.95 8.59 5.40
CA SER A 20 21.94 7.64 4.93
C SER A 20 20.72 7.75 5.83
N LYS A 21 19.60 8.28 5.31
CA LYS A 21 18.34 8.32 6.04
C LYS A 21 17.94 6.86 6.31
N LYS A 22 18.02 6.43 7.57
CA LYS A 22 17.53 5.11 7.99
C LYS A 22 16.10 4.94 7.49
N LYS A 23 15.91 4.01 6.57
CA LYS A 23 14.60 3.48 6.15
C LYS A 23 13.86 3.10 7.43
N PRO A 24 12.61 3.52 7.68
CA PRO A 24 11.87 2.97 8.80
C PRO A 24 11.69 1.48 8.56
N ALA A 25 12.45 0.66 9.27
CA ALA A 25 12.26 -0.77 9.22
C ALA A 25 10.87 -1.08 9.77
N SER A 26 10.08 -1.82 8.99
CA SER A 26 9.16 -2.81 9.58
C SER A 26 10.02 -3.62 10.55
N ALA A 27 9.68 -3.63 11.84
CA ALA A 27 10.53 -4.16 12.91
C ALA A 27 10.67 -5.71 12.91
N GLY A 28 10.30 -6.38 11.80
CA GLY A 28 10.38 -7.81 11.61
C GLY A 28 10.00 -8.21 10.18
N PRO A 29 10.05 -9.51 9.86
CA PRO A 29 9.55 -10.04 8.58
C PRO A 29 8.11 -9.61 8.36
N LEU A 30 7.79 -9.16 7.15
CA LEU A 30 6.41 -8.82 6.79
C LEU A 30 5.58 -10.09 6.77
N ARG A 31 4.41 -10.05 7.42
CA ARG A 31 3.48 -11.17 7.50
C ARG A 31 2.13 -10.75 6.95
N ILE A 32 1.62 -11.46 5.95
CA ILE A 32 0.32 -11.12 5.36
C ILE A 32 -0.85 -11.36 6.33
N SER A 33 -0.62 -12.18 7.37
CA SER A 33 -1.54 -12.36 8.50
C SER A 33 -1.88 -11.06 9.22
N ASP A 34 -0.96 -10.09 9.25
CA ASP A 34 -1.22 -8.74 9.78
C ASP A 34 -2.43 -8.05 9.14
N LEU A 35 -2.72 -8.40 7.88
CA LEU A 35 -3.90 -7.94 7.14
C LEU A 35 -5.01 -8.97 7.18
N THR A 36 -4.70 -10.26 6.97
CA THR A 36 -5.72 -11.31 6.88
C THR A 36 -6.29 -11.76 8.22
N ASP A 37 -5.80 -11.29 9.37
CA ASP A 37 -6.39 -11.58 10.69
C ASP A 37 -7.37 -10.49 11.15
N LEU A 38 -7.36 -9.32 10.50
CA LEU A 38 -8.26 -8.22 10.80
C LEU A 38 -9.73 -8.63 10.61
N LYS A 39 -10.61 -8.12 11.47
CA LYS A 39 -12.07 -8.38 11.46
C LYS A 39 -12.89 -7.17 11.02
N GLU A 40 -12.26 -6.22 10.37
CA GLU A 40 -12.90 -4.99 9.87
C GLU A 40 -12.69 -4.83 8.36
N ARG A 41 -13.45 -3.91 7.77
CA ARG A 41 -13.34 -3.56 6.36
C ARG A 41 -12.02 -2.85 6.09
N LEU A 42 -11.41 -3.17 4.96
CA LEU A 42 -10.17 -2.58 4.49
C LEU A 42 -10.46 -1.73 3.27
N TYR A 43 -10.09 -0.45 3.30
CA TYR A 43 -10.28 0.48 2.20
C TYR A 43 -8.98 0.76 1.48
N ILE A 44 -9.01 0.74 0.15
CA ILE A 44 -7.89 1.25 -0.65
C ILE A 44 -7.97 2.78 -0.62
N ARG A 45 -7.03 3.39 0.11
CA ARG A 45 -6.91 4.84 0.20
C ARG A 45 -6.30 5.40 -1.08
N TRP A 46 -5.15 4.87 -1.48
CA TRP A 46 -4.37 5.33 -2.63
C TRP A 46 -3.93 4.18 -3.53
N ARG A 47 -3.78 4.46 -4.83
CA ARG A 47 -3.24 3.52 -5.82
C ARG A 47 -2.42 4.24 -6.88
N ASN A 48 -1.27 3.69 -7.32
CA ASN A 48 -0.41 4.31 -8.35
C ASN A 48 -0.49 3.62 -9.74
N TYR A 49 -1.42 2.70 -9.91
CA TYR A 49 -1.72 2.04 -11.18
C TYR A 49 -3.23 2.05 -11.43
N ASN A 50 -3.63 1.84 -12.69
CA ASN A 50 -5.03 2.01 -13.11
C ASN A 50 -5.61 3.32 -12.54
N THR A 51 -4.84 4.41 -12.69
CA THR A 51 -5.10 5.73 -12.08
C THR A 51 -6.22 6.48 -12.78
N THR A 52 -6.57 6.07 -14.00
CA THR A 52 -7.67 6.59 -14.82
C THR A 52 -9.05 6.09 -14.38
N THR A 53 -9.13 5.11 -13.47
CA THR A 53 -10.40 4.60 -13.00
C THR A 53 -11.27 5.70 -12.39
N ARG A 54 -12.57 5.66 -12.71
CA ARG A 54 -13.59 6.51 -12.08
C ARG A 54 -14.25 5.85 -10.87
N ASN A 55 -14.01 4.55 -10.65
CA ASN A 55 -14.55 3.83 -9.51
C ASN A 55 -13.90 4.35 -8.22
N ARG A 56 -14.67 4.49 -7.14
CA ARG A 56 -14.22 4.95 -5.82
C ARG A 56 -14.59 3.94 -4.75
N CYS A 57 -14.20 4.21 -3.51
CA CYS A 57 -14.59 3.43 -2.34
C CYS A 57 -14.27 1.93 -2.45
N HIS A 58 -13.15 1.61 -3.10
CA HIS A 58 -12.68 0.23 -3.21
C HIS A 58 -12.38 -0.29 -1.82
N SER A 59 -13.03 -1.38 -1.42
CA SER A 59 -12.85 -1.97 -0.11
C SER A 59 -13.00 -3.49 -0.14
N ALA A 60 -12.51 -4.15 0.91
CA ALA A 60 -12.56 -5.59 1.08
C ALA A 60 -12.95 -5.92 2.53
N THR A 61 -13.85 -6.87 2.71
CA THR A 61 -14.23 -7.39 4.03
C THR A 61 -14.09 -8.91 3.99
N LYS A 62 -13.41 -9.48 4.99
CA LYS A 62 -13.25 -10.94 5.09
C LYS A 62 -14.61 -11.56 5.40
N LEU A 63 -15.04 -12.49 4.56
CA LEU A 63 -16.28 -13.24 4.74
C LEU A 63 -16.03 -14.52 5.53
N SER A 64 -15.01 -15.29 5.14
CA SER A 64 -14.68 -16.57 5.76
C SER A 64 -13.24 -17.02 5.44
N GLY A 65 -12.83 -18.14 6.05
CA GLY A 65 -11.56 -18.80 5.79
C GLY A 65 -10.55 -18.72 6.93
N SER A 66 -9.51 -19.53 6.82
CA SER A 66 -8.44 -19.69 7.79
C SER A 66 -7.21 -20.31 7.12
N GLY A 67 -6.08 -20.34 7.83
CA GLY A 67 -4.81 -20.80 7.25
C GLY A 67 -4.43 -19.91 6.08
N ASN A 68 -4.29 -20.49 4.89
CA ASN A 68 -3.89 -19.75 3.69
C ASN A 68 -4.99 -19.51 2.67
N ARG A 69 -6.26 -19.81 2.99
CA ARG A 69 -7.39 -19.67 2.07
C ARG A 69 -8.52 -18.87 2.69
N PHE A 70 -8.92 -17.81 2.02
CA PHE A 70 -9.92 -16.87 2.49
C PHE A 70 -10.92 -16.54 1.38
N VAL A 71 -12.11 -16.11 1.81
CA VAL A 71 -13.09 -15.46 0.94
C VAL A 71 -13.25 -14.02 1.42
N TYR A 72 -13.13 -13.07 0.50
CA TYR A 72 -13.34 -11.65 0.75
C TYR A 72 -14.47 -11.13 -0.11
N THR A 73 -15.38 -10.38 0.49
CA THR A 73 -16.31 -9.52 -0.23
C THR A 73 -15.58 -8.23 -0.61
N LEU A 74 -15.48 -7.98 -1.91
CA LEU A 74 -14.98 -6.74 -2.49
C LEU A 74 -16.14 -5.80 -2.80
N LEU A 75 -15.96 -4.53 -2.51
CA LEU A 75 -16.90 -3.46 -2.83
C LEU A 75 -16.19 -2.33 -3.59
N PHE A 76 -16.90 -1.68 -4.50
CA PHE A 76 -16.49 -0.39 -5.05
C PHE A 76 -17.71 0.39 -5.51
N HIS A 77 -17.60 1.72 -5.53
CA HIS A 77 -18.61 2.63 -6.03
C HIS A 77 -18.32 3.01 -7.49
N PRO A 78 -19.13 2.58 -8.48
CA PRO A 78 -18.99 3.06 -9.84
C PRO A 78 -19.57 4.48 -10.00
N PRO A 79 -19.09 5.26 -10.97
CA PRO A 79 -19.61 6.60 -11.21
C PRO A 79 -21.09 6.56 -11.62
N ARG A 80 -21.92 7.44 -11.05
CA ARG A 80 -23.36 7.58 -11.34
C ARG A 80 -24.24 6.40 -10.88
N TYR A 81 -23.74 5.54 -9.99
CA TYR A 81 -24.55 4.51 -9.35
C TYR A 81 -24.94 4.97 -7.94
N GLU A 82 -26.13 4.60 -7.48
CA GLU A 82 -26.59 4.94 -6.12
C GLU A 82 -25.97 4.04 -5.03
N HIS A 83 -25.42 2.89 -5.41
CA HIS A 83 -24.99 1.84 -4.49
C HIS A 83 -23.60 1.30 -4.84
N MET A 84 -22.97 0.64 -3.87
CA MET A 84 -21.76 -0.15 -4.09
C MET A 84 -22.04 -1.35 -5.00
N LYS A 85 -21.08 -1.69 -5.86
CA LYS A 85 -21.02 -3.01 -6.51
C LYS A 85 -20.24 -3.98 -5.64
N ARG A 86 -20.77 -5.20 -5.54
CA ARG A 86 -20.26 -6.27 -4.68
C ARG A 86 -19.81 -7.48 -5.50
N TYR A 87 -18.65 -8.05 -5.15
CA TYR A 87 -18.19 -9.33 -5.68
C TYR A 87 -17.40 -10.09 -4.61
N ASP A 88 -17.59 -11.39 -4.50
CA ASP A 88 -16.73 -12.22 -3.66
C ASP A 88 -15.51 -12.72 -4.45
N THR A 89 -14.34 -12.71 -3.81
CA THR A 89 -13.11 -13.27 -4.36
C THR A 89 -12.49 -14.26 -3.37
N HIS A 90 -11.89 -15.31 -3.92
CA HIS A 90 -10.95 -16.13 -3.18
C HIS A 90 -9.62 -15.39 -3.07
N LEU A 91 -8.99 -15.51 -1.91
CA LEU A 91 -7.65 -15.02 -1.63
C LEU A 91 -6.83 -16.19 -1.09
N THR A 92 -5.66 -16.42 -1.69
CA THR A 92 -4.70 -17.41 -1.19
C THR A 92 -3.44 -16.69 -0.75
N THR A 93 -2.96 -16.95 0.46
CA THR A 93 -1.69 -16.40 0.96
C THR A 93 -0.52 -17.31 0.57
N LEU A 94 0.66 -16.71 0.44
CA LEU A 94 1.88 -17.40 0.01
C LEU A 94 3.13 -16.67 0.47
N ALA A 95 4.22 -17.41 0.59
CA ALA A 95 5.53 -16.88 0.93
C ALA A 95 6.35 -16.56 -0.34
N ILE A 96 6.89 -15.34 -0.43
CA ILE A 96 7.69 -14.88 -1.57
C ILE A 96 9.04 -14.36 -1.09
N GLY A 97 10.10 -15.13 -1.37
CA GLY A 97 11.49 -14.78 -1.05
C GLY A 97 11.81 -14.79 0.45
N GLN A 98 11.00 -15.45 1.27
CA GLN A 98 11.17 -15.64 2.70
C GLN A 98 10.34 -16.85 3.17
N GLN A 99 10.51 -17.27 4.43
CA GLN A 99 9.81 -18.43 5.00
C GLN A 99 8.34 -18.13 5.37
N GLU A 100 8.07 -16.92 5.87
CA GLU A 100 6.72 -16.51 6.31
C GLU A 100 5.89 -16.00 5.14
N GLU A 101 4.58 -16.30 5.12
CA GLU A 101 3.68 -15.79 4.10
C GLU A 101 3.58 -14.25 4.16
N ASN A 102 3.84 -13.60 3.02
CA ASN A 102 3.88 -12.13 2.90
C ASN A 102 3.17 -11.61 1.68
N ALA A 103 2.46 -12.46 0.95
CA ALA A 103 1.72 -12.06 -0.23
C ALA A 103 0.33 -12.67 -0.21
N ALA A 104 -0.55 -12.06 -0.99
CA ALA A 104 -1.90 -12.54 -1.24
C ALA A 104 -2.14 -12.59 -2.74
N LYS A 105 -2.69 -13.70 -3.22
CA LYS A 105 -3.09 -13.91 -4.61
C LYS A 105 -4.62 -13.85 -4.71
N TYR A 106 -5.14 -12.88 -5.48
CA TYR A 106 -6.58 -12.67 -5.65
C TYR A 106 -6.91 -11.83 -6.90
N LYS A 107 -8.19 -11.84 -7.30
CA LYS A 107 -8.75 -11.04 -8.41
C LYS A 107 -9.64 -9.91 -7.88
N PHE A 108 -9.78 -8.82 -8.65
CA PHE A 108 -10.70 -7.72 -8.29
C PHE A 108 -12.17 -7.95 -8.64
N GLY A 109 -12.50 -9.07 -9.29
CA GLY A 109 -13.86 -9.44 -9.66
C GLY A 109 -13.90 -10.28 -10.93
N PRO A 110 -15.11 -10.59 -11.46
CA PRO A 110 -15.27 -11.28 -12.73
C PRO A 110 -14.53 -10.55 -13.87
N GLY A 111 -13.80 -11.30 -14.70
CA GLY A 111 -13.04 -10.76 -15.84
C GLY A 111 -11.69 -10.09 -15.49
N TYR A 112 -11.34 -9.97 -14.21
CA TYR A 112 -10.01 -9.53 -13.80
C TYR A 112 -9.05 -10.72 -13.63
N PRO A 113 -7.76 -10.55 -13.99
CA PRO A 113 -6.77 -11.58 -13.73
C PRO A 113 -6.58 -11.78 -12.22
N GLU A 114 -6.21 -13.00 -11.86
CA GLU A 114 -5.71 -13.29 -10.52
C GLU A 114 -4.26 -12.81 -10.42
N VAL A 115 -3.98 -11.92 -9.47
CA VAL A 115 -2.66 -11.28 -9.33
C VAL A 115 -2.12 -11.46 -7.93
N VAL A 116 -0.81 -11.70 -7.85
CA VAL A 116 -0.05 -11.78 -6.60
C VAL A 116 0.31 -10.37 -6.15
N ARG A 117 -0.04 -10.05 -4.90
CA ARG A 117 0.28 -8.78 -4.25
C ARG A 117 1.08 -9.03 -3.00
N LYS A 118 2.34 -8.59 -3.00
CA LYS A 118 3.26 -8.71 -1.88
C LYS A 118 3.07 -7.55 -0.90
N LEU A 119 3.09 -7.85 0.39
CA LEU A 119 3.14 -6.85 1.44
C LEU A 119 4.49 -6.13 1.40
N ILE A 120 4.44 -4.80 1.25
CA ILE A 120 5.60 -3.90 1.22
C ILE A 120 5.78 -3.22 2.58
N TYR A 121 4.67 -2.91 3.26
CA TYR A 121 4.67 -2.25 4.56
C TYR A 121 3.49 -2.74 5.38
N SER A 122 3.73 -2.96 6.67
CA SER A 122 2.72 -3.35 7.64
C SER A 122 2.80 -2.46 8.87
N ASN A 123 1.65 -1.95 9.31
CA ASN A 123 1.50 -1.29 10.59
C ASN A 123 0.06 -1.53 11.11
N PRO A 124 -0.18 -2.69 11.74
CA PRO A 124 -1.50 -3.06 12.25
C PRO A 124 -2.02 -2.08 13.30
N LYS A 125 -1.11 -1.55 14.14
CA LYS A 125 -1.46 -0.62 15.22
C LYS A 125 -2.08 0.68 14.70
N GLU A 126 -1.58 1.19 13.58
CA GLU A 126 -2.12 2.38 12.92
C GLU A 126 -3.03 2.03 11.74
N GLY A 127 -3.41 0.76 11.60
CA GLY A 127 -4.32 0.26 10.57
C GLY A 127 -3.90 0.57 9.14
N CYS A 128 -2.59 0.56 8.82
CA CYS A 128 -2.09 0.96 7.51
C CYS A 128 -1.13 -0.05 6.88
N PHE A 129 -1.40 -0.41 5.63
CA PHE A 129 -0.68 -1.45 4.89
C PHE A 129 -0.39 -1.00 3.47
N ILE A 130 0.65 -1.56 2.85
CA ILE A 130 0.93 -1.35 1.44
C ILE A 130 1.13 -2.70 0.77
N LEU A 131 0.32 -2.96 -0.25
CA LEU A 131 0.43 -4.13 -1.11
C LEU A 131 0.99 -3.69 -2.46
N GLY A 132 1.90 -4.46 -3.04
CA GLY A 132 2.49 -4.21 -4.36
C GLY A 132 2.33 -5.40 -5.30
N GLU A 133 2.01 -5.13 -6.56
CA GLU A 133 2.09 -6.08 -7.66
C GLU A 133 3.10 -5.60 -8.71
N ASP A 134 3.75 -6.54 -9.37
CA ASP A 134 4.53 -6.24 -10.56
C ASP A 134 3.56 -5.90 -11.70
N LEU A 135 3.77 -4.75 -12.33
CA LEU A 135 3.04 -4.35 -13.52
C LEU A 135 3.85 -4.76 -14.74
N ASP A 136 3.19 -5.43 -15.68
CA ASP A 136 3.74 -5.69 -17.00
C ASP A 136 3.89 -4.36 -17.76
N ASP A 137 5.04 -3.71 -17.61
CA ASP A 137 5.45 -2.54 -18.36
C ASP A 137 6.63 -2.94 -19.25
N LEU A 138 6.43 -2.78 -20.57
CA LEU A 138 7.36 -3.20 -21.62
C LEU A 138 8.68 -2.42 -21.61
N THR A 139 8.79 -1.35 -20.81
CA THR A 139 9.94 -0.45 -20.79
C THR A 139 10.81 -0.56 -19.54
N GLN A 140 10.21 -0.89 -18.39
CA GLN A 140 10.93 -1.05 -17.12
C GLN A 140 10.04 -1.74 -16.06
N PRO A 141 10.60 -2.57 -15.17
CA PRO A 141 9.86 -3.15 -14.06
C PRO A 141 9.21 -2.04 -13.22
N LYS A 142 7.88 -2.08 -13.10
CA LYS A 142 7.13 -1.07 -12.36
C LYS A 142 6.25 -1.73 -11.32
N ILE A 143 6.35 -1.25 -10.08
CA ILE A 143 5.53 -1.75 -8.98
C ILE A 143 4.24 -0.93 -8.88
N GLY A 144 3.12 -1.61 -9.01
CA GLY A 144 1.78 -1.11 -8.73
C GLY A 144 1.45 -1.30 -7.26
N CYS A 145 1.32 -0.21 -6.51
CA CYS A 145 0.98 -0.23 -5.09
C CYS A 145 -0.47 0.16 -4.81
N GLN A 146 -0.99 -0.45 -3.74
CA GLN A 146 -2.21 -0.07 -3.06
C GLN A 146 -1.88 0.27 -1.60
N LEU A 147 -2.19 1.49 -1.16
CA LEU A 147 -2.19 1.83 0.27
C LEU A 147 -3.57 1.54 0.82
N VAL A 148 -3.61 0.66 1.82
CA VAL A 148 -4.83 0.19 2.47
C VAL A 148 -4.88 0.75 3.87
N GLN A 149 -6.06 1.24 4.28
CA GLN A 149 -6.36 1.59 5.66
C GLN A 149 -7.56 0.81 6.16
N THR A 150 -7.58 0.51 7.45
CA THR A 150 -8.72 -0.10 8.11
C THR A 150 -9.91 0.86 8.20
N ASP A 151 -11.13 0.32 8.33
CA ASP A 151 -12.35 1.11 8.53
C ASP A 151 -12.19 2.10 9.69
N SER A 152 -11.67 1.65 10.82
CA SER A 152 -11.42 2.47 12.00
C SER A 152 -10.43 3.63 11.78
N THR A 153 -9.56 3.57 10.76
CA THR A 153 -8.48 4.56 10.57
C THR A 153 -8.58 5.37 9.28
N VAL A 154 -9.39 4.96 8.31
CA VAL A 154 -9.39 5.53 6.95
C VAL A 154 -9.89 6.98 6.89
N ASP A 155 -10.71 7.44 7.84
CA ASP A 155 -11.15 8.84 7.89
C ASP A 155 -10.07 9.80 8.38
N PHE A 156 -9.03 9.28 9.03
CA PHE A 156 -7.89 10.04 9.50
C PHE A 156 -6.81 10.19 8.41
N PRO A 157 -5.87 11.13 8.57
CA PRO A 157 -4.72 11.21 7.68
C PRO A 157 -3.91 9.91 7.66
N VAL A 158 -3.37 9.55 6.49
CA VAL A 158 -2.46 8.40 6.35
C VAL A 158 -1.28 8.57 7.33
N PRO A 159 -1.00 7.57 8.18
CA PRO A 159 0.09 7.63 9.16
C PRO A 159 1.45 7.91 8.52
N ALA A 160 2.32 8.62 9.23
CA ALA A 160 3.58 9.12 8.68
C ALA A 160 4.50 7.99 8.17
N GLY A 161 4.57 6.88 8.90
CA GLY A 161 5.35 5.70 8.50
C GLY A 161 4.86 5.09 7.20
N CYS A 162 3.55 4.87 7.09
CA CYS A 162 2.91 4.32 5.91
C CYS A 162 3.04 5.26 4.69
N LYS A 163 2.82 6.56 4.89
CA LYS A 163 2.99 7.58 3.84
C LYS A 163 4.43 7.62 3.30
N ARG A 164 5.42 7.50 4.20
CA ARG A 164 6.84 7.44 3.84
C ARG A 164 7.16 6.16 3.06
N ALA A 165 6.72 5.01 3.56
CA ALA A 165 6.90 3.72 2.88
C ALA A 165 6.29 3.72 1.48
N PHE A 166 5.11 4.31 1.29
CA PHE A 166 4.49 4.43 -0.03
C PHE A 166 5.36 5.26 -0.97
N ARG A 167 5.82 6.43 -0.53
CA ARG A 167 6.68 7.29 -1.37
C ARG A 167 8.01 6.63 -1.75
N GLU A 168 8.58 5.81 -0.87
CA GLU A 168 9.88 5.18 -1.08
C GLU A 168 9.81 3.94 -1.99
N ASN A 169 8.64 3.28 -2.08
CA ASN A 169 8.50 2.03 -2.84
C ASN A 169 7.54 2.13 -4.03
N CYS A 170 6.72 3.18 -4.11
CA CYS A 170 5.60 3.30 -5.06
C CYS A 170 5.72 4.57 -5.89
N PHE A 171 6.51 4.50 -6.96
CA PHE A 171 6.80 5.64 -7.83
C PHE A 171 5.62 5.98 -8.75
N GLY A 172 5.61 7.23 -9.24
CA GLY A 172 4.60 7.75 -10.16
C GLY A 172 3.40 8.39 -9.46
N ASN A 173 2.45 8.85 -10.28
CA ASN A 173 1.24 9.50 -9.80
C ASN A 173 0.31 8.51 -9.10
N LYS A 174 -0.29 8.94 -7.99
CA LYS A 174 -1.32 8.18 -7.28
C LYS A 174 -2.70 8.79 -7.49
N THR A 175 -3.72 7.95 -7.48
CA THR A 175 -5.12 8.34 -7.38
C THR A 175 -5.65 8.05 -5.97
N ALA A 176 -6.49 8.94 -5.46
CA ALA A 176 -7.22 8.71 -4.21
C ALA A 176 -8.54 7.99 -4.53
N LEU A 177 -8.71 6.81 -3.96
CA LEU A 177 -9.90 5.98 -4.21
C LEU A 177 -10.93 6.12 -3.08
N TYR A 178 -10.49 6.37 -1.85
CA TYR A 178 -11.38 6.69 -0.74
C TYR A 178 -11.74 8.18 -0.72
N ARG A 179 -12.99 8.46 -0.35
CA ARG A 179 -13.56 9.78 -0.09
C ARG A 179 -14.38 9.68 1.21
N LYS A 180 -14.67 10.83 1.83
CA LYS A 180 -15.40 10.87 3.11
C LYS A 180 -16.78 10.21 3.06
N ASP A 181 -17.45 10.27 1.91
CA ASP A 181 -18.78 9.67 1.68
C ASP A 181 -18.75 8.14 1.49
N CYS A 182 -17.57 7.51 1.44
CA CYS A 182 -17.46 6.08 1.13
C CYS A 182 -18.11 5.15 2.17
N LYS A 183 -18.29 5.61 3.41
CA LYS A 183 -18.97 4.84 4.46
C LYS A 183 -20.49 5.02 4.45
N ASP A 184 -20.97 6.08 3.79
CA ASP A 184 -22.39 6.44 3.76
C ASP A 184 -23.14 5.82 2.57
N ILE A 185 -22.41 5.29 1.59
CA ILE A 185 -23.00 4.65 0.41
C ILE A 185 -23.48 3.24 0.79
N PRO A 186 -24.77 2.93 0.55
CA PRO A 186 -25.32 1.64 0.96
C PRO A 186 -24.75 0.48 0.15
N ASP A 187 -24.49 -0.61 0.87
CA ASP A 187 -24.19 -1.92 0.32
C ASP A 187 -25.52 -2.59 -0.08
N ILE A 188 -26.01 -2.37 -1.31
CA ILE A 188 -27.23 -3.07 -1.74
C ILE A 188 -26.87 -4.49 -2.20
N ILE A 189 -27.30 -5.45 -1.38
CA ILE A 189 -27.40 -6.87 -1.73
C ILE A 189 -28.65 -7.00 -2.61
N ARG A 190 -28.48 -7.19 -3.91
CA ARG A 190 -29.53 -7.74 -4.77
C ARG A 190 -29.33 -9.23 -4.90
#